data_AF-A0A348TQ36-F1
#
_entry.id   AF-A0A348TQ36-F1
#
_cell.length_a   1.000
_cell.length_b   1.000
_cell.length_c   1.000
_cell.angle_alpha   90.00
_cell.angle_beta   90.00
_cell.angle_gamma   90.00
#
_symmetry.space_group_name_H-M   'P 1'
#
loop_
_entity.id
_entity.type
_entity.pdbx_description
1 polymer ?
#
loop_
_entity_poly.entity_id
_entity_poly.type
_entity_poly.pdbx_seq_one_letter_code
_entity_poly.pdbx_strand_id
1 'polypeptide(L)'
;MIVKSKTFTSQPDSTSLSNFRAAWKNAYIEWQKVELFDLGPSNDVAMRLYFNIYPTDVAGIETNVASGNSNFGIEFNRQGFPALDYLINGMGTDAETIDKYKTATDANKRIAYLNLVTNKMKEMTTSVISAWQNGYRNSFVGNTSVSAGSPLSGLINGYVRNYEKYIRTGKFGLPSGVMAGDGAIYASKVEGYYKKDISLDLAKAAHKASVDFFNGKSVITGAESRSLKRYLDEIGARDSKTGASLSSIINSQFGEVDKKLNLLSNNFVENVNTNNQAMIDVYNTMQSTIRLLKVDMTSAMSISISYTDTDGD
;
A
#
# COMPACT_ATOMS: atom_id res chain seq x y z
N MET A 1 9.87 -1.89 -13.81
CA MET A 1 9.31 -3.25 -13.66
C MET A 1 8.98 -3.92 -15.00
N ILE A 2 8.03 -3.42 -15.80
CA ILE A 2 7.53 -4.08 -17.04
C ILE A 2 8.61 -4.52 -18.04
N VAL A 3 9.62 -3.67 -18.29
CA VAL A 3 10.72 -4.04 -19.21
C VAL A 3 11.54 -5.21 -18.65
N LYS A 4 11.80 -5.21 -17.34
CA LYS A 4 12.59 -6.24 -16.67
C LYS A 4 11.81 -7.56 -16.54
N SER A 5 10.50 -7.51 -16.32
CA SER A 5 9.66 -8.72 -16.35
C SER A 5 9.69 -9.39 -17.72
N LYS A 6 9.57 -8.61 -18.81
CA LYS A 6 9.70 -9.12 -20.18
C LYS A 6 11.06 -9.73 -20.48
N THR A 7 12.13 -9.11 -19.98
CA THR A 7 13.50 -9.63 -20.13
C THR A 7 13.65 -10.99 -19.44
N PHE A 8 13.12 -11.12 -18.22
CA PHE A 8 13.12 -12.37 -17.48
C PHE A 8 12.27 -13.45 -18.18
N THR A 9 11.07 -13.12 -18.63
CA THR A 9 10.21 -14.10 -19.30
C THR A 9 10.70 -14.52 -20.68
N SER A 10 11.49 -13.70 -21.39
CA SER A 10 12.13 -14.10 -22.65
C SER A 10 13.39 -14.95 -22.45
N GLN A 11 14.11 -14.73 -21.35
CA GLN A 11 15.36 -15.41 -21.05
C GLN A 11 15.49 -15.61 -19.53
N PRO A 12 14.87 -16.67 -18.98
CA PRO A 12 14.97 -16.95 -17.55
C PRO A 12 16.39 -17.39 -17.18
N ASP A 13 17.10 -16.54 -16.45
CA ASP A 13 18.41 -16.79 -15.89
C ASP A 13 18.62 -15.97 -14.60
N SER A 14 19.76 -16.18 -13.93
CA SER A 14 20.06 -15.52 -12.66
C SER A 14 20.11 -13.98 -12.78
N THR A 15 20.66 -13.46 -13.88
CA THR A 15 20.79 -12.02 -14.09
C THR A 15 19.44 -11.38 -14.38
N SER A 16 18.62 -12.00 -15.23
CA SER A 16 17.30 -11.47 -15.57
C SER A 16 16.32 -11.57 -14.39
N LEU A 17 16.39 -12.64 -13.59
CA LEU A 17 15.61 -12.80 -12.35
C LEU A 17 15.98 -11.74 -11.31
N SER A 18 17.28 -11.56 -11.03
CA SER A 18 17.76 -10.55 -10.08
C SER A 18 17.34 -9.14 -10.48
N ASN A 19 17.51 -8.79 -11.77
CA ASN A 19 17.06 -7.50 -12.30
C ASN A 19 15.54 -7.31 -12.21
N PHE A 20 14.75 -8.36 -12.41
CA PHE A 20 13.30 -8.28 -12.27
C PHE A 20 12.90 -8.08 -10.80
N ARG A 21 13.47 -8.84 -9.86
CA ARG A 21 13.23 -8.69 -8.42
C ARG A 21 13.56 -7.28 -7.92
N ALA A 22 14.70 -6.71 -8.34
CA ALA A 22 15.07 -5.34 -7.99
C ALA A 22 14.04 -4.32 -8.54
N ALA A 23 13.64 -4.48 -9.81
CA ALA A 23 12.65 -3.60 -10.43
C ALA A 23 11.23 -3.76 -9.87
N TRP A 24 10.89 -4.95 -9.36
CA TRP A 24 9.66 -5.22 -8.62
C TRP A 24 9.67 -4.54 -7.25
N LYS A 25 10.74 -4.73 -6.46
CA LYS A 25 10.90 -4.07 -5.15
C LYS A 25 10.75 -2.55 -5.28
N ASN A 26 11.47 -1.94 -6.23
CA ASN A 26 11.41 -0.50 -6.44
C ASN A 26 9.99 -0.04 -6.83
N ALA A 27 9.33 -0.74 -7.75
CA ALA A 27 7.97 -0.40 -8.13
C ALA A 27 6.97 -0.54 -6.97
N TYR A 28 7.18 -1.53 -6.10
CA TYR A 28 6.33 -1.75 -4.94
C TYR A 28 6.51 -0.65 -3.89
N ILE A 29 7.74 -0.17 -3.68
CA ILE A 29 8.02 0.99 -2.83
C ILE A 29 7.39 2.27 -3.40
N GLU A 30 7.48 2.49 -4.72
CA GLU A 30 6.82 3.65 -5.37
C GLU A 30 5.30 3.58 -5.24
N TRP A 31 4.71 2.39 -5.31
CA TRP A 31 3.27 2.20 -5.10
C TRP A 31 2.81 2.68 -3.71
N GLN A 32 3.61 2.43 -2.66
CA GLN A 32 3.29 2.91 -1.30
C GLN A 32 3.14 4.43 -1.24
N LYS A 33 3.75 5.18 -2.16
CA LYS A 33 3.67 6.65 -2.21
C LYS A 33 2.40 7.18 -2.86
N VAL A 34 1.69 6.35 -3.61
CA VAL A 34 0.51 6.77 -4.40
C VAL A 34 -0.77 6.05 -4.00
N GLU A 35 -0.70 4.97 -3.21
CA GLU A 35 -1.85 4.19 -2.75
C GLU A 35 -2.87 5.04 -1.94
N LEU A 36 -2.44 6.15 -1.34
CA LEU A 36 -3.33 7.06 -0.61
C LEU A 36 -4.31 7.82 -1.52
N PHE A 37 -4.03 7.91 -2.82
CA PHE A 37 -4.89 8.58 -3.80
C PHE A 37 -5.92 7.60 -4.39
N ASP A 38 -6.73 7.01 -3.52
CA ASP A 38 -7.85 6.13 -3.89
C ASP A 38 -9.16 6.92 -4.01
N LEU A 39 -9.20 7.78 -5.04
CA LEU A 39 -10.32 8.66 -5.39
C LEU A 39 -10.41 8.86 -6.90
N GLY A 40 -11.61 9.17 -7.40
CA GLY A 40 -11.79 9.48 -8.82
C GLY A 40 -11.37 8.31 -9.71
N PRO A 41 -10.57 8.55 -10.77
CA PRO A 41 -10.24 7.51 -11.74
C PRO A 41 -9.62 6.25 -11.16
N SER A 42 -8.83 6.35 -10.09
CA SER A 42 -8.23 5.17 -9.43
C SER A 42 -9.29 4.37 -8.66
N ASN A 43 -10.25 5.05 -8.04
CA ASN A 43 -11.34 4.44 -7.30
C ASN A 43 -12.41 3.85 -8.23
N ASP A 44 -12.73 4.54 -9.34
CA ASP A 44 -13.70 4.12 -10.35
C ASP A 44 -13.36 2.73 -10.94
N VAL A 45 -12.08 2.40 -10.99
CA VAL A 45 -11.57 1.11 -11.49
C VAL A 45 -11.04 0.21 -10.37
N ALA A 46 -11.23 0.60 -9.10
CA ALA A 46 -10.73 -0.10 -7.91
C ALA A 46 -9.24 -0.49 -8.02
N MET A 47 -8.40 0.42 -8.55
CA MET A 47 -7.01 0.16 -8.95
C MET A 47 -6.22 -0.55 -7.85
N ARG A 48 -6.39 -0.14 -6.59
CA ARG A 48 -5.70 -0.73 -5.44
C ARG A 48 -5.86 -2.25 -5.36
N LEU A 49 -7.05 -2.78 -5.63
CA LEU A 49 -7.35 -4.21 -5.54
C LEU A 49 -6.51 -5.03 -6.54
N TYR A 50 -6.14 -4.44 -7.67
CA TYR A 50 -5.29 -5.08 -8.68
C TYR A 50 -3.79 -5.04 -8.35
N PHE A 51 -3.39 -4.29 -7.33
CA PHE A 51 -1.98 -4.04 -7.03
C PHE A 51 -1.55 -4.64 -5.70
N ASN A 52 -2.35 -4.52 -4.65
CA ASN A 52 -1.86 -4.76 -3.30
C ASN A 52 -2.89 -5.45 -2.38
N ILE A 53 -3.20 -6.70 -2.71
CA ILE A 53 -3.97 -7.61 -1.83
C ILE A 53 -3.06 -8.71 -1.31
N TYR A 54 -2.82 -8.69 0.00
CA TYR A 54 -2.04 -9.68 0.72
C TYR A 54 -2.85 -10.23 1.92
N PRO A 55 -2.72 -11.54 2.24
CA PRO A 55 -1.88 -12.53 1.57
C PRO A 55 -2.37 -12.91 0.17
N THR A 56 -1.45 -13.37 -0.68
CA THR A 56 -1.79 -13.87 -2.01
C THR A 56 -2.30 -15.32 -1.94
N ASP A 57 -3.23 -15.70 -2.81
CA ASP A 57 -3.75 -17.06 -2.91
C ASP A 57 -2.87 -17.92 -3.83
N VAL A 58 -1.88 -18.58 -3.24
CA VAL A 58 -0.94 -19.47 -3.94
C VAL A 58 -1.65 -20.62 -4.64
N ALA A 59 -2.59 -21.27 -3.96
CA ALA A 59 -3.29 -22.42 -4.54
C ALA A 59 -4.09 -21.99 -5.78
N GLY A 60 -4.73 -20.83 -5.71
CA GLY A 60 -5.39 -20.20 -6.84
C GLY A 60 -4.44 -19.80 -7.98
N ILE A 61 -3.28 -19.22 -7.66
CA ILE A 61 -2.24 -18.91 -8.65
C ILE A 61 -1.80 -20.17 -9.39
N GLU A 62 -1.45 -21.24 -8.67
CA GLU A 62 -1.00 -22.49 -9.28
C GLU A 62 -2.11 -23.15 -10.12
N THR A 63 -3.36 -23.07 -9.67
CA THR A 63 -4.52 -23.53 -10.45
C THR A 63 -4.69 -22.74 -11.75
N ASN A 64 -4.52 -21.42 -11.70
CA ASN A 64 -4.59 -20.54 -12.86
C ASN A 64 -3.43 -20.77 -13.85
N VAL A 65 -2.22 -21.01 -13.34
CA VAL A 65 -1.06 -21.38 -14.17
C VAL A 65 -1.33 -22.72 -14.85
N ALA A 66 -1.77 -23.75 -14.11
CA ALA A 66 -2.02 -25.07 -14.68
C ALA A 66 -3.12 -25.06 -15.76
N SER A 67 -4.20 -24.29 -15.54
CA SER A 67 -5.30 -24.16 -16.51
C SER A 67 -4.97 -23.28 -17.72
N GLY A 68 -3.89 -22.49 -17.65
CA GLY A 68 -3.55 -21.52 -18.70
C GLY A 68 -4.52 -20.34 -18.73
N ASN A 69 -4.99 -19.90 -17.55
CA ASN A 69 -5.92 -18.79 -17.43
C ASN A 69 -5.39 -17.54 -18.16
N SER A 70 -6.26 -16.91 -18.97
CA SER A 70 -5.96 -15.74 -19.77
C SER A 70 -6.56 -14.43 -19.23
N ASN A 71 -7.35 -14.47 -18.15
CA ASN A 71 -7.95 -13.28 -17.53
C ASN A 71 -8.19 -13.48 -16.02
N PHE A 72 -7.81 -12.49 -15.19
CA PHE A 72 -8.05 -12.53 -13.75
C PHE A 72 -9.50 -12.23 -13.34
N GLY A 73 -10.27 -11.52 -14.16
CA GLY A 73 -11.56 -10.97 -13.72
C GLY A 73 -11.41 -10.16 -12.42
N ILE A 74 -12.06 -10.64 -11.35
CA ILE A 74 -12.05 -10.05 -10.00
C ILE A 74 -11.21 -10.85 -8.97
N GLU A 75 -10.31 -11.72 -9.43
CA GLU A 75 -9.41 -12.51 -8.56
C GLU A 75 -8.24 -11.65 -8.03
N PHE A 76 -8.54 -10.71 -7.15
CA PHE A 76 -7.59 -9.67 -6.71
C PHE A 76 -6.39 -10.21 -5.92
N ASN A 77 -6.58 -11.24 -5.10
CA ASN A 77 -5.52 -11.88 -4.31
C ASN A 77 -4.63 -12.84 -5.12
N ARG A 78 -4.83 -12.95 -6.42
CA ARG A 78 -4.02 -13.78 -7.35
C ARG A 78 -3.19 -12.94 -8.33
N GLN A 79 -3.12 -11.62 -8.11
CA GLN A 79 -2.38 -10.70 -8.99
C GLN A 79 -1.74 -9.57 -8.18
N GLY A 80 -1.13 -8.60 -8.88
CA GLY A 80 -0.45 -7.48 -8.25
C GLY A 80 0.90 -7.86 -7.62
N PHE A 81 1.42 -6.97 -6.77
CA PHE A 81 2.73 -7.14 -6.15
C PHE A 81 2.83 -8.38 -5.25
N PRO A 82 1.83 -8.76 -4.42
CA PRO A 82 1.91 -9.97 -3.60
C PRO A 82 1.96 -11.26 -4.41
N ALA A 83 1.22 -11.36 -5.51
CA ALA A 83 1.31 -12.50 -6.41
C ALA A 83 2.68 -12.56 -7.12
N LEU A 84 3.20 -11.41 -7.55
CA LEU A 84 4.55 -11.33 -8.10
C LEU A 84 5.61 -11.73 -7.07
N ASP A 85 5.45 -11.39 -5.79
CA ASP A 85 6.34 -11.81 -4.71
C ASP A 85 6.43 -13.34 -4.64
N TYR A 86 5.28 -14.03 -4.63
CA TYR A 86 5.25 -15.49 -4.68
C TYR A 86 5.95 -16.01 -5.96
N LEU A 87 5.55 -15.49 -7.12
CA LEU A 87 6.02 -15.95 -8.42
C LEU A 87 7.52 -15.77 -8.66
N ILE A 88 8.22 -14.91 -7.91
CA ILE A 88 9.65 -14.67 -8.10
C ILE A 88 10.50 -14.87 -6.85
N ASN A 89 9.92 -14.90 -5.65
CA ASN A 89 10.64 -15.09 -4.38
C ASN A 89 10.11 -16.28 -3.57
N GLY A 90 8.94 -16.82 -3.90
CA GLY A 90 8.23 -17.84 -3.11
C GLY A 90 8.31 -19.27 -3.63
N MET A 91 8.98 -19.51 -4.77
CA MET A 91 9.04 -20.82 -5.42
C MET A 91 10.32 -21.63 -5.11
N GLY A 92 11.08 -21.22 -4.09
CA GLY A 92 12.31 -21.87 -3.65
C GLY A 92 13.54 -21.00 -3.88
N THR A 93 14.68 -21.65 -4.10
CA THR A 93 15.95 -21.02 -4.48
C THR A 93 15.88 -20.35 -5.85
N ASP A 94 16.91 -19.60 -6.21
CA ASP A 94 17.00 -18.96 -7.52
C ASP A 94 17.03 -19.97 -8.67
N ALA A 95 17.74 -21.09 -8.49
CA ALA A 95 17.78 -22.17 -9.47
C ALA A 95 16.39 -22.79 -9.66
N GLU A 96 15.71 -23.15 -8.57
CA GLU A 96 14.35 -23.72 -8.62
C GLU A 96 13.35 -22.74 -9.26
N THR A 97 13.44 -21.46 -8.91
CA THR A 97 12.61 -20.41 -9.53
C THR A 97 12.87 -20.34 -11.04
N ILE A 98 14.13 -20.33 -11.48
CA ILE A 98 14.48 -20.31 -12.91
C ILE A 98 13.94 -21.56 -13.62
N ASP A 99 14.09 -22.73 -13.03
CA ASP A 99 13.60 -24.00 -13.59
C ASP A 99 12.08 -23.97 -13.81
N LYS A 100 11.31 -23.36 -12.90
CA LYS A 100 9.87 -23.15 -13.06
C LYS A 100 9.49 -22.32 -14.30
N TYR A 101 10.40 -21.47 -14.79
CA TYR A 101 10.17 -20.67 -16.00
C TYR A 101 10.90 -21.21 -17.24
N LYS A 102 11.76 -22.20 -17.11
CA LYS A 102 12.64 -22.67 -18.19
C LYS A 102 12.43 -24.12 -18.59
N THR A 103 12.30 -25.01 -17.62
CA THR A 103 12.36 -26.48 -17.83
C THR A 103 11.12 -27.21 -17.33
N ALA A 104 10.37 -26.63 -16.39
CA ALA A 104 9.12 -27.22 -15.91
C ALA A 104 8.07 -27.36 -17.03
N THR A 105 7.26 -28.41 -16.96
CA THR A 105 6.21 -28.73 -17.97
C THR A 105 5.23 -27.57 -18.19
N ASP A 106 4.98 -26.75 -17.17
CA ASP A 106 4.08 -25.61 -17.19
C ASP A 106 4.80 -24.26 -17.40
N ALA A 107 6.10 -24.25 -17.69
CA ALA A 107 6.92 -23.04 -17.82
C ALA A 107 6.30 -21.98 -18.74
N ASN A 108 5.82 -22.37 -19.92
CA ASN A 108 5.17 -21.46 -20.87
C ASN A 108 3.88 -20.85 -20.31
N LYS A 109 3.08 -21.63 -19.56
CA LYS A 109 1.86 -21.14 -18.93
C LYS A 109 2.18 -20.17 -17.79
N ARG A 110 3.25 -20.45 -17.04
CA ARG A 110 3.73 -19.58 -15.96
C ARG A 110 4.29 -18.26 -16.50
N ILE A 111 5.03 -18.30 -17.60
CA ILE A 111 5.45 -17.10 -18.35
C ILE A 111 4.24 -16.28 -18.79
N ALA A 112 3.23 -16.93 -19.39
CA ALA A 112 2.01 -16.26 -19.82
C ALA A 112 1.28 -15.60 -18.64
N TYR A 113 1.21 -16.28 -17.49
CA TYR A 113 0.59 -15.77 -16.28
C TYR A 113 1.32 -14.55 -15.69
N LEU A 114 2.65 -14.60 -15.57
CA LEU A 114 3.45 -13.45 -15.10
C LEU A 114 3.30 -12.24 -16.03
N ASN A 115 3.29 -12.48 -17.34
CA ASN A 115 3.02 -11.44 -18.34
C ASN A 115 1.60 -10.87 -18.19
N LEU A 116 0.60 -11.71 -17.91
CA LEU A 116 -0.77 -11.29 -17.65
C LEU A 116 -0.85 -10.36 -16.43
N VAL A 117 -0.22 -10.73 -15.29
CA VAL A 117 -0.18 -9.89 -14.08
C VAL A 117 0.42 -8.52 -14.39
N THR A 118 1.61 -8.50 -15.00
CA THR A 118 2.33 -7.24 -15.26
C THR A 118 1.62 -6.37 -16.31
N ASN A 119 0.99 -6.97 -17.31
CA ASN A 119 0.18 -6.22 -18.29
C ASN A 119 -1.07 -5.62 -17.65
N LYS A 120 -1.77 -6.34 -16.76
CA LYS A 120 -2.93 -5.79 -16.07
C LYS A 120 -2.55 -4.58 -15.21
N MET A 121 -1.45 -4.67 -14.45
CA MET A 121 -0.93 -3.52 -13.69
C MET A 121 -0.60 -2.32 -14.61
N LYS A 122 0.01 -2.56 -15.77
CA LYS A 122 0.30 -1.51 -16.76
C LYS A 122 -0.99 -0.87 -17.29
N GLU A 123 -1.97 -1.67 -17.67
CA GLU A 123 -3.27 -1.23 -18.19
C GLU A 123 -3.96 -0.30 -17.19
N MET A 124 -4.09 -0.74 -15.93
CA MET A 124 -4.71 0.03 -14.86
C MET A 124 -3.99 1.36 -14.63
N THR A 125 -2.66 1.33 -14.55
CA THR A 125 -1.85 2.56 -14.37
C THR A 125 -2.05 3.52 -15.54
N THR A 126 -2.04 3.01 -16.77
CA THR A 126 -2.19 3.82 -17.99
C THR A 126 -3.57 4.45 -18.05
N SER A 127 -4.62 3.69 -17.70
CA SER A 127 -6.00 4.17 -17.67
C SER A 127 -6.18 5.32 -16.66
N VAL A 128 -5.71 5.13 -15.43
CA VAL A 128 -5.80 6.16 -14.37
C VAL A 128 -5.02 7.42 -14.75
N ILE A 129 -3.78 7.30 -15.22
CA ILE A 129 -2.99 8.45 -15.68
C ILE A 129 -3.70 9.21 -16.80
N SER A 130 -4.23 8.47 -17.80
CA SER A 130 -4.93 9.06 -18.93
C SER A 130 -6.17 9.83 -18.49
N ALA A 131 -6.97 9.29 -17.57
CA ALA A 131 -8.15 9.96 -17.05
C ALA A 131 -7.80 11.25 -16.28
N TRP A 132 -6.71 11.25 -15.49
CA TRP A 132 -6.20 12.45 -14.82
C TRP A 132 -5.76 13.53 -15.81
N GLN A 133 -5.07 13.14 -16.88
CA GLN A 133 -4.58 14.05 -17.92
C GLN A 133 -5.73 14.57 -18.82
N ASN A 134 -6.75 13.75 -19.06
CA ASN A 134 -7.85 14.04 -19.99
C ASN A 134 -9.11 14.56 -19.27
N GLY A 135 -8.93 15.46 -18.29
CA GLY A 135 -10.02 16.30 -17.78
C GLY A 135 -10.40 16.07 -16.31
N TYR A 136 -10.14 14.91 -15.71
CA TYR A 136 -10.52 14.68 -14.31
C TYR A 136 -9.85 15.69 -13.36
N ARG A 137 -8.59 16.08 -13.64
CA ARG A 137 -7.90 17.13 -12.87
C ARG A 137 -8.70 18.43 -12.80
N ASN A 138 -9.31 18.87 -13.89
CA ASN A 138 -10.06 20.14 -13.93
C ASN A 138 -11.33 20.05 -13.09
N SER A 139 -12.05 18.93 -13.17
CA SER A 139 -13.22 18.66 -12.32
C SER A 139 -12.83 18.58 -10.83
N PHE A 140 -11.68 17.97 -10.53
CA PHE A 140 -11.16 17.84 -9.17
C PHE A 140 -10.87 19.22 -8.55
N VAL A 141 -10.11 20.08 -9.24
CA VAL A 141 -9.71 21.40 -8.70
C VAL A 141 -10.80 22.45 -8.79
N GLY A 142 -11.78 22.28 -9.69
CA GLY A 142 -12.88 23.21 -9.88
C GLY A 142 -13.98 23.12 -8.81
N ASN A 143 -14.03 22.04 -8.04
CA ASN A 143 -15.02 21.83 -6.99
C ASN A 143 -14.40 22.06 -5.60
N THR A 144 -14.85 23.13 -4.93
CA THR A 144 -14.36 23.52 -3.60
C THR A 144 -15.27 23.08 -2.45
N SER A 145 -16.28 22.26 -2.72
CA SER A 145 -17.21 21.78 -1.69
C SER A 145 -16.52 20.84 -0.69
N VAL A 146 -16.97 20.84 0.56
CA VAL A 146 -16.58 19.89 1.62
C VAL A 146 -17.62 18.79 1.85
N SER A 147 -18.77 18.86 1.16
CA SER A 147 -19.86 17.91 1.30
C SER A 147 -19.43 16.49 0.91
N ALA A 148 -20.11 15.49 1.47
CA ALA A 148 -19.92 14.10 1.07
C ALA A 148 -20.06 13.94 -0.46
N GLY A 149 -19.12 13.20 -1.06
CA GLY A 149 -19.04 13.04 -2.52
C GLY A 149 -18.27 14.15 -3.25
N SER A 150 -17.86 15.23 -2.57
CA SER A 150 -16.96 16.22 -3.18
C SER A 150 -15.54 15.66 -3.36
N PRO A 151 -14.74 16.21 -4.29
CA PRO A 151 -13.38 15.74 -4.49
C PRO A 151 -12.48 15.92 -3.26
N LEU A 152 -12.63 17.03 -2.52
CA LEU A 152 -11.89 17.24 -1.27
C LEU A 152 -12.31 16.24 -0.19
N SER A 153 -13.63 16.01 -0.02
CA SER A 153 -14.13 15.00 0.91
C SER A 153 -13.61 13.61 0.56
N GLY A 154 -13.62 13.24 -0.72
CA GLY A 154 -13.08 11.98 -1.22
C GLY A 154 -11.57 11.84 -0.98
N LEU A 155 -10.79 12.90 -1.20
CA LEU A 155 -9.35 12.92 -0.94
C LEU A 155 -9.04 12.71 0.55
N ILE A 156 -9.73 13.41 1.45
CA ILE A 156 -9.54 13.24 2.90
C ILE A 156 -9.98 11.85 3.34
N ASN A 157 -11.12 11.36 2.87
CA ASN A 157 -11.58 10.01 3.19
C ASN A 157 -10.60 8.93 2.68
N GLY A 158 -10.10 9.04 1.45
CA GLY A 158 -9.10 8.12 0.90
C GLY A 158 -7.80 8.15 1.68
N TYR A 159 -7.32 9.34 2.06
CA TYR A 159 -6.13 9.53 2.88
C TYR A 159 -6.25 8.87 4.27
N VAL A 160 -7.33 9.16 5.02
CA VAL A 160 -7.53 8.59 6.35
C VAL A 160 -7.76 7.08 6.26
N ARG A 161 -8.58 6.61 5.30
CA ARG A 161 -8.81 5.17 5.05
C ARG A 161 -7.51 4.43 4.74
N ASN A 162 -6.62 5.04 3.95
CA ASN A 162 -5.35 4.42 3.62
C ASN A 162 -4.48 4.21 4.86
N TYR A 163 -4.30 5.24 5.68
CA TYR A 163 -3.51 5.14 6.92
C TYR A 163 -4.13 4.13 7.90
N GLU A 164 -5.45 4.08 7.97
CA GLU A 164 -6.19 3.22 8.88
C GLU A 164 -6.16 1.76 8.44
N LYS A 165 -6.70 1.46 7.26
CA LYS A 165 -6.93 0.08 6.83
C LYS A 165 -5.70 -0.55 6.22
N TYR A 166 -4.93 0.19 5.43
CA TYR A 166 -3.86 -0.41 4.62
C TYR A 166 -2.49 -0.28 5.27
N ILE A 167 -2.26 0.76 6.06
CA ILE A 167 -1.01 0.92 6.82
C ILE A 167 -1.15 0.28 8.21
N ARG A 168 -1.96 0.85 9.11
CA ARG A 168 -2.08 0.38 10.49
C ARG A 168 -2.62 -1.05 10.57
N THR A 169 -3.82 -1.30 10.03
CA THR A 169 -4.47 -2.62 10.09
C THR A 169 -3.74 -3.64 9.22
N GLY A 170 -3.52 -3.33 7.94
CA GLY A 170 -2.90 -4.26 6.99
C GLY A 170 -1.48 -4.70 7.36
N LYS A 171 -0.58 -3.76 7.64
CA LYS A 171 0.86 -4.06 7.85
C LYS A 171 1.19 -4.48 9.27
N PHE A 172 0.41 -4.07 10.27
CA PHE A 172 0.71 -4.31 11.69
C PHE A 172 -0.41 -5.05 12.42
N GLY A 173 -1.66 -4.60 12.27
CA GLY A 173 -2.80 -5.18 12.97
C GLY A 173 -3.02 -6.66 12.65
N LEU A 174 -3.19 -6.97 11.36
CA LEU A 174 -3.43 -8.33 10.90
C LEU A 174 -2.26 -9.28 11.20
N PRO A 175 -0.98 -8.95 10.90
CA PRO A 175 0.12 -9.87 11.14
C PRO A 175 0.39 -10.12 12.62
N SER A 176 0.30 -9.08 13.46
CA SER A 176 0.55 -9.21 14.90
C SER A 176 -0.58 -9.91 15.65
N GLY A 177 -1.78 -9.96 15.06
CA GLY A 177 -2.99 -10.52 15.68
C GLY A 177 -3.59 -9.66 16.79
N VAL A 178 -3.08 -8.45 17.02
CA VAL A 178 -3.57 -7.53 18.07
C VAL A 178 -5.07 -7.25 17.99
N MET A 179 -5.65 -7.31 16.80
CA MET A 179 -7.08 -7.06 16.56
C MET A 179 -7.96 -8.28 16.88
N ALA A 180 -7.41 -9.50 16.85
CA ALA A 180 -8.18 -10.71 17.12
C ALA A 180 -8.41 -10.94 18.61
N GLY A 181 -7.52 -10.42 19.47
CA GLY A 181 -7.65 -10.51 20.93
C GLY A 181 -7.51 -11.93 21.50
N ASP A 182 -7.21 -12.91 20.66
CA ASP A 182 -7.07 -14.34 20.99
C ASP A 182 -5.63 -14.76 21.31
N GLY A 183 -4.67 -13.83 21.19
CA GLY A 183 -3.24 -14.08 21.38
C GLY A 183 -2.58 -14.82 20.22
N ALA A 184 -3.30 -15.11 19.13
CA ALA A 184 -2.75 -15.72 17.93
C ALA A 184 -1.95 -14.70 17.11
N ILE A 185 -0.93 -15.17 16.41
CA ILE A 185 -0.16 -14.37 15.45
C ILE A 185 -0.40 -14.88 14.03
N TYR A 186 -0.31 -13.99 13.05
CA TYR A 186 -0.59 -14.30 11.65
C TYR A 186 0.57 -13.88 10.75
N ALA A 187 1.76 -14.44 10.98
CA ALA A 187 2.96 -14.08 10.23
C ALA A 187 2.82 -14.27 8.69
N SER A 188 1.94 -15.17 8.25
CA SER A 188 1.57 -15.36 6.83
C SER A 188 0.82 -14.18 6.20
N LYS A 189 0.30 -13.25 7.00
CA LYS A 189 -0.39 -12.03 6.55
C LYS A 189 0.55 -10.84 6.35
N VAL A 190 1.86 -10.99 6.57
CA VAL A 190 2.86 -9.93 6.35
C VAL A 190 2.92 -9.54 4.86
N GLU A 191 2.90 -8.24 4.57
CA GLU A 191 3.18 -7.73 3.22
C GLU A 191 4.66 -7.97 2.85
N GLY A 192 4.90 -8.57 1.69
CA GLY A 192 6.25 -9.01 1.29
C GLY A 192 6.67 -10.33 1.94
N TYR A 193 5.71 -11.19 2.28
CA TYR A 193 5.90 -12.47 2.99
C TYR A 193 7.00 -13.37 2.39
N TYR A 194 7.15 -13.44 1.06
CA TYR A 194 8.14 -14.33 0.44
C TYR A 194 9.51 -13.69 0.36
N LYS A 195 9.59 -12.40 -0.03
CA LYS A 195 10.86 -11.68 -0.06
C LYS A 195 11.45 -11.46 1.34
N LYS A 196 10.58 -11.37 2.36
CA LYS A 196 10.84 -11.19 3.81
C LYS A 196 11.53 -9.89 4.20
N ASP A 197 12.60 -9.47 3.53
CA ASP A 197 13.47 -8.36 3.94
C ASP A 197 13.05 -6.98 3.41
N ILE A 198 11.78 -6.78 3.06
CA ILE A 198 11.27 -5.50 2.51
C ILE A 198 10.09 -4.93 3.29
N SER A 199 9.52 -5.64 4.26
CA SER A 199 8.27 -5.24 4.91
C SER A 199 8.43 -3.90 5.64
N LEU A 200 9.60 -3.65 6.26
CA LEU A 200 9.89 -2.35 6.86
C LEU A 200 10.04 -1.23 5.83
N ASP A 201 10.71 -1.49 4.70
CA ASP A 201 10.86 -0.50 3.62
C ASP A 201 9.48 -0.06 3.10
N LEU A 202 8.57 -1.03 2.89
CA LEU A 202 7.20 -0.76 2.44
C LEU A 202 6.41 0.04 3.50
N ALA A 203 6.53 -0.31 4.78
CA ALA A 203 5.85 0.39 5.86
C ALA A 203 6.35 1.82 6.04
N LYS A 204 7.67 2.03 6.03
CA LYS A 204 8.29 3.37 6.10
C LYS A 204 7.92 4.22 4.89
N ALA A 205 7.90 3.65 3.69
CA ALA A 205 7.50 4.37 2.48
C ALA A 205 6.03 4.83 2.55
N ALA A 206 5.12 3.97 3.02
CA ALA A 206 3.70 4.29 3.16
C ALA A 206 3.47 5.37 4.23
N HIS A 207 4.04 5.18 5.43
CA HIS A 207 3.96 6.16 6.52
C HIS A 207 4.50 7.53 6.08
N LYS A 208 5.70 7.53 5.50
CA LYS A 208 6.33 8.75 4.98
C LYS A 208 5.47 9.45 3.93
N ALA A 209 4.84 8.70 3.02
CA ALA A 209 3.95 9.29 2.03
C ALA A 209 2.75 9.99 2.69
N SER A 210 2.20 9.43 3.75
CA SER A 210 1.13 10.06 4.52
C SER A 210 1.58 11.32 5.26
N VAL A 211 2.79 11.33 5.82
CA VAL A 211 3.40 12.51 6.45
C VAL A 211 3.69 13.60 5.42
N ASP A 212 4.32 13.23 4.31
CA ASP A 212 4.69 14.14 3.23
C ASP A 212 3.42 14.76 2.61
N PHE A 213 2.36 13.98 2.39
CA PHE A 213 1.07 14.48 1.91
C PHE A 213 0.44 15.48 2.89
N PHE A 214 0.41 15.17 4.19
CA PHE A 214 -0.12 16.08 5.22
C PHE A 214 0.60 17.43 5.23
N ASN A 215 1.92 17.41 5.03
CA ASN A 215 2.77 18.60 5.00
C ASN A 215 2.87 19.25 3.59
N GLY A 216 2.25 18.66 2.57
CA GLY A 216 2.27 19.17 1.19
C GLY A 216 3.65 19.12 0.55
N LYS A 217 4.46 18.12 0.90
CA LYS A 217 5.79 17.91 0.34
C LYS A 217 5.70 17.21 -1.01
N SER A 218 6.26 17.85 -2.04
CA SER A 218 6.29 17.33 -3.39
C SER A 218 7.16 16.08 -3.48
N VAL A 219 6.62 15.00 -4.05
CA VAL A 219 7.38 13.77 -4.36
C VAL A 219 8.42 13.96 -5.46
N ILE A 220 8.34 15.07 -6.23
CA ILE A 220 9.26 15.38 -7.33
C ILE A 220 10.36 16.34 -6.87
N THR A 221 9.98 17.45 -6.23
CA THR A 221 10.91 18.53 -5.89
C THR A 221 11.36 18.54 -4.44
N GLY A 222 10.65 17.83 -3.56
CA GLY A 222 10.87 17.89 -2.11
C GLY A 222 10.41 19.18 -1.44
N ALA A 223 9.90 20.16 -2.20
CA ALA A 223 9.40 21.42 -1.67
C ALA A 223 8.03 21.24 -0.99
N GLU A 224 7.82 21.97 0.10
CA GLU A 224 6.52 22.05 0.78
C GLU A 224 5.67 23.18 0.20
N SER A 225 4.36 22.97 0.10
CA SER A 225 3.41 23.94 -0.45
C SER A 225 2.07 23.90 0.30
N ARG A 226 0.96 24.31 -0.35
CA ARG A 226 -0.40 24.17 0.19
C ARG A 226 -0.63 22.73 0.65
N SER A 227 -1.16 22.58 1.86
CA SER A 227 -1.19 21.32 2.59
C SER A 227 -2.30 21.28 3.63
N LEU A 228 -2.59 20.10 4.16
CA LEU A 228 -3.53 19.95 5.28
C LEU A 228 -2.98 20.63 6.54
N LYS A 229 -1.67 20.50 6.81
CA LYS A 229 -0.99 21.23 7.88
C LYS A 229 -1.30 22.73 7.79
N ARG A 230 -1.05 23.34 6.63
CA ARG A 230 -1.25 24.78 6.42
C ARG A 230 -2.73 25.16 6.54
N TYR A 231 -3.62 24.36 5.99
CA TYR A 231 -5.06 24.59 6.11
C TYR A 231 -5.53 24.61 7.57
N LEU A 232 -5.09 23.63 8.38
CA LEU A 232 -5.40 23.56 9.81
C LEU A 232 -4.84 24.78 10.58
N ASP A 233 -3.64 25.23 10.23
CA ASP A 233 -3.04 26.44 10.81
C ASP A 233 -3.86 27.69 10.47
N GLU A 234 -4.31 27.83 9.22
CA GLU A 234 -5.09 28.98 8.72
C GLU A 234 -6.48 29.06 9.36
N ILE A 235 -7.16 27.94 9.60
CA ILE A 235 -8.45 27.91 10.31
C ILE A 235 -8.30 27.98 11.84
N GLY A 236 -7.07 28.03 12.36
CA GLY A 236 -6.80 28.13 13.79
C GLY A 236 -7.17 26.88 14.60
N ALA A 237 -7.11 25.68 13.99
CA ALA A 237 -7.46 24.43 14.67
C ALA A 237 -6.49 24.13 15.82
N ARG A 238 -7.03 23.99 17.04
CA ARG A 238 -6.26 23.81 18.28
C ARG A 238 -6.88 22.75 19.17
N ASP A 239 -6.04 22.08 19.95
CA ASP A 239 -6.50 21.23 21.05
C ASP A 239 -7.08 22.12 22.17
N SER A 240 -8.29 21.81 22.61
CA SER A 240 -9.03 22.63 23.57
C SER A 240 -8.47 22.59 24.98
N LYS A 241 -7.67 21.56 25.32
CA LYS A 241 -7.09 21.40 26.65
C LYS A 241 -5.74 22.09 26.80
N THR A 242 -4.90 21.99 25.77
CA THR A 242 -3.51 22.47 25.80
C THR A 242 -3.31 23.78 25.04
N GLY A 243 -4.23 24.15 24.15
CA GLY A 243 -4.11 25.30 23.26
C GLY A 243 -3.09 25.12 22.11
N ALA A 244 -2.42 23.96 22.02
CA ALA A 244 -1.46 23.67 20.96
C ALA A 244 -2.17 23.52 19.59
N SER A 245 -1.47 23.86 18.50
CA SER A 245 -2.04 23.70 17.15
C SER A 245 -2.23 22.23 16.83
N LEU A 246 -3.37 21.88 16.24
CA LEU A 246 -3.68 20.51 15.86
C LEU A 246 -2.66 19.96 14.86
N SER A 247 -2.18 20.80 13.94
CA SER A 247 -1.12 20.48 12.98
C SER A 247 0.20 20.05 13.64
N SER A 248 0.57 20.66 14.76
CA SER A 248 1.78 20.34 15.53
C SER A 248 1.62 19.03 16.29
N ILE A 249 0.43 18.79 16.86
CA ILE A 249 0.09 17.54 17.55
C ILE A 249 0.15 16.37 16.55
N ILE A 250 -0.45 16.52 15.37
CA ILE A 250 -0.42 15.50 14.31
C ILE A 250 1.02 15.18 13.89
N ASN A 251 1.84 16.21 13.58
CA ASN A 251 3.22 15.99 13.17
C ASN A 251 4.08 15.37 14.28
N SER A 252 3.85 15.73 15.54
CA SER A 252 4.52 15.10 16.68
C SER A 252 4.17 13.62 16.77
N GLN A 253 2.88 13.29 16.60
CA GLN A 253 2.42 11.89 16.60
C GLN A 253 3.00 11.08 15.42
N PHE A 254 3.11 11.67 14.24
CA PHE A 254 3.81 11.03 13.12
C PHE A 254 5.28 10.73 13.45
N GLY A 255 5.96 11.63 14.18
CA GLY A 255 7.31 11.41 14.67
C GLY A 255 7.42 10.25 15.68
N GLU A 256 6.41 10.05 16.53
CA GLU A 256 6.36 8.88 17.43
C GLU A 256 6.22 7.56 16.65
N VAL A 257 5.41 7.55 15.58
CA VAL A 257 5.32 6.39 14.69
C VAL A 257 6.66 6.09 14.02
N ASP A 258 7.38 7.11 13.53
CA ASP A 258 8.72 6.94 12.96
C ASP A 258 9.71 6.33 13.95
N LYS A 259 9.70 6.79 15.21
CA LYS A 259 10.54 6.21 16.27
C LYS A 259 10.24 4.73 16.46
N LYS A 260 8.97 4.33 16.50
CA LYS A 260 8.58 2.91 16.67
C LYS A 260 8.93 2.07 15.43
N LEU A 261 8.73 2.57 14.23
CA LEU A 261 9.14 1.90 12.98
C LEU A 261 10.65 1.64 12.94
N ASN A 262 11.46 2.56 13.47
CA ASN A 262 12.93 2.42 13.49
C ASN A 262 13.44 1.35 14.47
N LEU A 263 12.57 0.76 15.31
CA LEU A 263 12.91 -0.33 16.21
C LEU A 263 12.67 -1.73 15.60
N LEU A 264 12.02 -1.79 14.43
CA LEU A 264 11.73 -3.05 13.75
C LEU A 264 12.89 -3.50 12.87
N SER A 265 12.96 -4.81 12.61
CA SER A 265 13.86 -5.34 11.59
C SER A 265 13.21 -5.21 10.22
N ASN A 266 13.98 -5.41 9.15
CA ASN A 266 13.43 -5.40 7.80
C ASN A 266 12.44 -6.55 7.52
N ASN A 267 12.43 -7.57 8.40
CA ASN A 267 11.64 -8.78 8.26
C ASN A 267 10.51 -8.85 9.30
N PHE A 268 9.32 -8.42 8.88
CA PHE A 268 8.16 -8.45 9.77
C PHE A 268 7.70 -9.86 10.11
N VAL A 269 7.98 -10.87 9.27
CA VAL A 269 7.72 -12.28 9.63
C VAL A 269 8.56 -12.66 10.85
N GLU A 270 9.82 -12.24 10.89
CA GLU A 270 10.68 -12.43 12.06
C GLU A 270 10.18 -11.63 13.25
N ASN A 271 9.92 -10.31 13.10
CA ASN A 271 9.40 -9.50 14.20
C ASN A 271 8.12 -10.08 14.82
N VAL A 272 7.16 -10.55 14.01
CA VAL A 272 5.92 -11.16 14.52
C VAL A 272 6.19 -12.42 15.34
N ASN A 273 7.21 -13.21 14.99
CA ASN A 273 7.53 -14.44 15.72
C ASN A 273 8.42 -14.22 16.95
N THR A 274 9.34 -13.25 16.91
CA THR A 274 10.40 -13.10 17.93
C THR A 274 10.27 -11.85 18.78
N ASN A 275 9.56 -10.82 18.30
CA ASN A 275 9.37 -9.54 18.98
C ASN A 275 8.01 -8.91 18.59
N ASN A 276 6.93 -9.68 18.73
CA ASN A 276 5.59 -9.24 18.28
C ASN A 276 5.13 -7.96 18.98
N GLN A 277 5.56 -7.76 20.23
CA GLN A 277 5.25 -6.55 20.99
C GLN A 277 5.69 -5.27 20.25
N ALA A 278 6.82 -5.29 19.53
CA ALA A 278 7.22 -4.13 18.75
C ALA A 278 6.27 -3.82 17.57
N MET A 279 5.65 -4.85 16.96
CA MET A 279 4.61 -4.67 15.94
C MET A 279 3.33 -4.06 16.54
N ILE A 280 2.94 -4.55 17.72
CA ILE A 280 1.79 -4.05 18.50
C ILE A 280 2.01 -2.58 18.91
N ASP A 281 3.22 -2.23 19.33
CA ASP A 281 3.60 -0.86 19.69
C ASP A 281 3.44 0.11 18.52
N VAL A 282 3.87 -0.27 17.31
CA VAL A 282 3.63 0.53 16.10
C VAL A 282 2.14 0.69 15.83
N TYR A 283 1.38 -0.40 15.88
CA TYR A 283 -0.07 -0.39 15.69
C TYR A 283 -0.77 0.58 16.65
N ASN A 284 -0.46 0.51 17.94
CA ASN A 284 -1.05 1.38 18.97
C ASN A 284 -0.67 2.85 18.75
N THR A 285 0.58 3.12 18.37
CA THR A 285 1.04 4.49 18.08
C THR A 285 0.36 5.05 16.83
N MET A 286 0.12 4.22 15.81
CA MET A 286 -0.68 4.58 14.65
C MET A 286 -2.17 4.77 15.00
N GLN A 287 -2.73 4.03 15.95
CA GLN A 287 -4.11 4.21 16.41
C GLN A 287 -4.34 5.61 16.99
N SER A 288 -3.40 6.12 17.78
CA SER A 288 -3.45 7.50 18.25
C SER A 288 -3.40 8.51 17.10
N THR A 289 -2.64 8.22 16.04
CA THR A 289 -2.62 9.04 14.82
C THR A 289 -3.99 9.02 14.12
N ILE A 290 -4.63 7.85 14.03
CA ILE A 290 -5.97 7.71 13.43
C ILE A 290 -7.00 8.54 14.17
N ARG A 291 -6.98 8.56 15.51
CA ARG A 291 -7.86 9.45 16.28
C ARG A 291 -7.70 10.91 15.83
N LEU A 292 -6.46 11.40 15.71
CA LEU A 292 -6.19 12.77 15.29
C LEU A 292 -6.64 13.06 13.86
N LEU A 293 -6.41 12.13 12.91
CA LEU A 293 -6.76 12.32 11.50
C LEU A 293 -8.27 12.13 11.24
N LYS A 294 -8.88 11.08 11.81
CA LYS A 294 -10.25 10.66 11.54
C LYS A 294 -11.28 11.47 12.32
N VAL A 295 -10.92 11.99 13.49
CA VAL A 295 -11.82 12.74 14.38
C VAL A 295 -11.45 14.21 14.42
N ASP A 296 -10.26 14.54 14.94
CA ASP A 296 -9.93 15.93 15.27
C ASP A 296 -9.73 16.77 13.99
N MET A 297 -8.98 16.26 13.01
CA MET A 297 -8.72 16.95 11.73
C MET A 297 -10.00 17.10 10.89
N THR A 298 -10.73 16.01 10.66
CA THR A 298 -11.94 16.02 9.83
C THR A 298 -13.03 16.92 10.43
N SER A 299 -13.18 16.90 11.76
CA SER A 299 -14.08 17.80 12.49
C SER A 299 -13.69 19.27 12.28
N ALA A 300 -12.41 19.62 12.48
CA ALA A 300 -11.93 20.99 12.24
C ALA A 300 -12.16 21.45 10.79
N MET A 301 -12.04 20.53 9.83
CA MET A 301 -12.26 20.80 8.40
C MET A 301 -13.73 20.79 7.98
N SER A 302 -14.67 20.46 8.88
CA SER A 302 -16.08 20.23 8.55
C SER A 302 -16.29 19.17 7.44
N ILE A 303 -15.49 18.11 7.47
CA ILE A 303 -15.57 16.98 6.54
C ILE A 303 -16.02 15.75 7.32
N SER A 304 -17.02 15.04 6.80
CA SER A 304 -17.47 13.76 7.37
C SER A 304 -16.69 12.59 6.81
N ILE A 305 -16.32 11.63 7.68
CA ILE A 305 -15.83 10.32 7.27
C ILE A 305 -17.02 9.50 6.77
N SER A 306 -16.94 8.97 5.55
CA SER A 306 -18.04 8.29 4.86
C SER A 306 -17.77 6.83 4.55
N TYR A 307 -16.56 6.33 4.82
CA TYR A 307 -16.27 4.91 4.71
C TYR A 307 -16.61 4.20 6.03
N THR A 308 -17.14 2.99 5.94
CA THR A 308 -17.49 2.20 7.11
C THR A 308 -16.23 1.69 7.80
N ASP A 309 -16.22 1.84 9.12
CA ASP A 309 -15.31 1.08 9.96
C ASP A 309 -15.68 -0.40 9.83
N THR A 310 -14.72 -1.24 9.44
CA THR A 310 -14.95 -2.68 9.42
C THR A 310 -13.82 -3.35 10.19
N ASP A 311 -13.31 -2.66 11.21
CA ASP A 311 -12.20 -3.11 12.03
C ASP A 311 -12.60 -4.25 12.99
N GLY A 312 -13.84 -4.73 12.90
CA GLY A 312 -14.29 -5.93 13.62
C GLY A 312 -14.98 -5.64 14.95
N ASP A 313 -15.77 -4.56 15.01
CA ASP A 313 -16.93 -4.47 15.91
C ASP A 313 -18.04 -5.45 15.43
#